data_AF-A0AAW7PSZ8-F1
#
_entry.id   AF-A0AAW7PSZ8-F1
#
_cell.length_a   1.000
_cell.length_b   1.000
_cell.length_c   1.000
_cell.angle_alpha   90.00
_cell.angle_beta   90.00
_cell.angle_gamma   90.00
#
_symmetry.space_group_name_H-M   'P 1'
#
loop_
_entity.id
_entity.type
_entity.pdbx_description
1 polymer ?
#
loop_
_entity_poly.entity_id
_entity_poly.type
_entity_poly.pdbx_seq_one_letter_code
_entity_poly.pdbx_strand_id
1 'polypeptide(L)'
;MEINSVTNLYQNQELKKDSQKDYDNYSTFAEILAANSTQSIYQTQQTNSVNTNPYNKEETQKDYSNYNTFAELRDIPYEEAKANYNSIKKRAEELHNKELAEGTVEGTKGMGFSAMWFQLNNIERYADNDKLNKTVYETLRGIKDPLEAFVMDSELEFNLKNYYHGYDTKASFEIDEKTYGKEIPDLTRAQINSINVEDFLSKMINTFTKDYEEAPNYVKNQYKAIVDGYSLFQQSYNQSKKEPFYA
;
A
#
# COMPACT_ATOMS: atom_id res chain seq x y z
N MET A 1 -6.95 10.59 -23.79
CA MET A 1 -7.07 9.35 -23.00
C MET A 1 -7.71 9.78 -21.71
N GLU A 2 -9.04 9.64 -21.64
CA GLU A 2 -9.85 10.11 -20.53
C GLU A 2 -9.65 9.18 -19.34
N ILE A 3 -9.30 9.77 -18.19
CA ILE A 3 -9.19 9.07 -16.92
C ILE A 3 -10.63 8.86 -16.45
N ASN A 4 -11.19 7.68 -16.76
CA ASN A 4 -12.47 7.28 -16.22
C ASN A 4 -12.32 7.05 -14.72
N SER A 5 -13.07 7.83 -13.95
CA SER A 5 -13.20 7.76 -12.49
C SER A 5 -13.46 6.33 -12.02
N VAL A 6 -12.63 5.82 -11.10
CA VAL A 6 -12.70 4.46 -10.52
C VAL A 6 -13.80 4.34 -9.44
N THR A 7 -14.83 5.18 -9.48
CA THR A 7 -15.85 5.27 -8.41
C THR A 7 -16.82 4.09 -8.35
N ASN A 8 -16.56 2.94 -8.98
CA ASN A 8 -17.59 1.90 -9.14
C ASN A 8 -17.14 0.42 -9.06
N LEU A 9 -16.17 0.09 -8.21
CA LEU A 9 -15.87 -1.32 -7.94
C LEU A 9 -16.86 -2.00 -6.96
N TYR A 10 -17.62 -1.24 -6.16
CA TYR A 10 -18.59 -1.80 -5.21
C TYR A 10 -20.05 -1.83 -5.70
N GLN A 11 -20.43 -1.08 -6.75
CA GLN A 11 -21.83 -1.05 -7.22
C GLN A 11 -22.25 -2.27 -8.05
N ASN A 12 -21.31 -3.07 -8.58
CA ASN A 12 -21.65 -4.26 -9.39
C ASN A 12 -21.69 -5.58 -8.59
N GLN A 13 -21.74 -5.53 -7.26
CA GLN A 13 -22.14 -6.69 -6.45
C GLN A 13 -23.66 -6.72 -6.25
N GLU A 14 -24.43 -6.61 -7.33
CA GLU A 14 -25.82 -7.08 -7.31
C GLU A 14 -25.82 -8.61 -7.21
N LEU A 15 -26.04 -9.09 -5.98
CA LEU A 15 -26.76 -10.32 -5.62
C LEU A 15 -26.83 -11.40 -6.72
N LYS A 16 -25.75 -12.15 -6.92
CA LYS A 16 -25.88 -13.58 -7.25
C LYS A 16 -25.84 -14.38 -5.95
N LYS A 17 -27.04 -14.61 -5.39
CA LYS A 17 -27.28 -15.80 -4.57
C LYS A 17 -26.85 -17.02 -5.40
N ASP A 18 -26.19 -17.96 -4.75
CA ASP A 18 -25.63 -19.21 -5.30
C ASP A 18 -24.19 -19.13 -5.83
N SER A 19 -23.25 -18.91 -4.92
CA SER A 19 -22.06 -19.77 -4.83
C SER A 19 -21.34 -19.55 -3.50
N GLN A 20 -21.78 -20.28 -2.49
CA GLN A 20 -20.94 -20.57 -1.32
C GLN A 20 -19.81 -21.47 -1.81
N LYS A 21 -18.65 -20.86 -2.11
CA LYS A 21 -17.39 -21.59 -2.29
C LYS A 21 -16.33 -20.94 -1.41
N ASP A 22 -16.07 -21.63 -0.31
CA ASP A 22 -14.84 -21.66 0.48
C ASP A 22 -14.08 -20.33 0.64
N TYR A 23 -14.51 -19.56 1.63
CA TYR A 23 -13.71 -18.48 2.26
C TYR A 23 -13.01 -18.97 3.55
N ASP A 24 -12.87 -20.28 3.75
CA ASP A 24 -12.45 -20.88 5.02
C ASP A 24 -10.95 -21.25 5.09
N ASN A 25 -10.08 -20.62 4.30
CA ASN A 25 -8.65 -20.89 4.42
C ASN A 25 -7.76 -19.68 4.12
N TYR A 26 -7.86 -18.66 4.98
CA TYR A 26 -6.89 -17.57 5.05
C TYR A 26 -6.10 -17.69 6.34
N SER A 27 -4.77 -17.72 6.22
CA SER A 27 -3.87 -17.55 7.35
C SER A 27 -4.21 -16.25 8.08
N THR A 28 -4.57 -16.36 9.35
CA THR A 28 -4.92 -15.20 10.16
C THR A 28 -3.74 -14.22 10.26
N PHE A 29 -3.99 -12.91 10.42
CA PHE A 29 -2.93 -11.91 10.70
C PHE A 29 -2.01 -12.32 11.87
N ALA A 30 -2.48 -13.17 12.80
CA ALA A 30 -1.68 -13.75 13.88
C ALA A 30 -0.57 -14.69 13.37
N GLU A 31 -0.78 -15.41 12.27
CA GLU A 31 0.22 -16.27 11.62
C GLU A 31 1.29 -15.42 10.88
N ILE A 32 0.91 -14.28 10.32
CA ILE A 32 1.82 -13.30 9.70
C ILE A 32 2.71 -12.61 10.77
N LEU A 33 2.13 -12.27 11.94
CA LEU A 33 2.87 -11.74 13.08
C LEU A 33 3.94 -12.73 13.61
N ALA A 34 3.62 -14.03 13.63
CA ALA A 34 4.56 -15.07 14.05
C ALA A 34 5.73 -15.24 13.07
N ALA A 35 5.48 -15.15 11.76
CA ALA A 35 6.51 -15.28 10.71
C ALA A 35 7.49 -14.10 10.65
N ASN A 36 7.02 -12.87 10.93
CA ASN A 36 7.87 -11.68 10.91
C ASN A 36 8.77 -11.54 12.15
N SER A 37 8.43 -12.20 13.26
CA SER A 37 9.27 -12.22 14.47
C SER A 37 10.54 -13.10 14.33
N THR A 38 10.58 -13.98 13.32
CA THR A 38 11.67 -14.96 13.11
C THR A 38 12.63 -14.62 11.96
N GLN A 39 12.37 -13.59 11.15
CA GLN A 39 13.21 -13.24 9.99
C GLN A 39 14.27 -12.16 10.22
N SER A 40 14.53 -11.76 11.47
CA SER A 40 15.66 -10.88 11.78
C SER A 40 16.97 -11.67 11.89
N ILE A 41 17.51 -12.12 10.74
CA ILE A 41 18.91 -12.55 10.64
C ILE A 41 19.64 -11.54 9.76
N TYR A 42 20.38 -10.66 10.43
CA TYR A 42 21.32 -9.73 9.82
C TYR A 42 22.33 -10.47 8.93
N GLN A 43 22.33 -10.21 7.63
CA GLN A 43 23.50 -10.48 6.78
C GLN A 43 24.32 -9.21 6.64
N THR A 44 25.24 -8.99 7.59
CA THR A 44 26.40 -8.12 7.38
C THR A 44 27.40 -8.85 6.48
N GLN A 45 27.55 -8.42 5.23
CA GLN A 45 28.76 -8.67 4.46
C GLN A 45 29.65 -7.43 4.52
N GLN A 46 30.80 -7.58 5.18
CA GLN A 46 31.92 -6.65 5.10
C GLN A 46 32.46 -6.64 3.67
N THR A 47 32.61 -5.46 3.06
CA THR A 47 33.57 -5.28 1.97
C THR A 47 34.43 -4.05 2.24
N ASN A 48 35.74 -4.28 2.09
CA ASN A 48 36.82 -3.38 2.46
C ASN A 48 36.79 -2.08 1.66
N SER A 49 37.08 -0.99 2.36
CA SER A 49 37.29 0.36 1.85
C SER A 49 38.37 0.42 0.77
N VAL A 50 38.05 0.96 -0.40
CA VAL A 50 39.01 1.67 -1.25
C VAL A 50 38.39 2.99 -1.69
N ASN A 51 39.01 4.07 -1.24
CA ASN A 51 38.68 5.46 -1.53
C ASN A 51 39.24 5.84 -2.91
N THR A 52 38.38 6.12 -3.90
CA THR A 52 38.74 6.94 -5.07
C THR A 52 37.55 7.77 -5.54
N ASN A 53 37.67 9.09 -5.30
CA ASN A 53 37.05 10.28 -5.90
C ASN A 53 35.61 10.25 -6.50
N PRO A 54 34.75 11.24 -6.15
CA PRO A 54 33.32 11.24 -6.47
C PRO A 54 33.04 12.09 -7.72
N TYR A 55 32.72 11.47 -8.85
CA TYR A 55 31.74 11.97 -9.84
C TYR A 55 31.75 11.04 -11.06
N ASN A 56 30.55 10.64 -11.50
CA ASN A 56 30.27 9.74 -12.63
C ASN A 56 30.52 8.25 -12.37
N LYS A 57 29.77 7.67 -11.43
CA LYS A 57 29.26 6.30 -11.65
C LYS A 57 27.93 6.47 -12.35
N GLU A 58 27.85 6.08 -13.63
CA GLU A 58 26.59 5.53 -14.12
C GLU A 58 26.30 4.35 -13.18
N GLU A 59 25.37 4.53 -12.23
CA GLU A 59 24.88 3.41 -11.45
C GLU A 59 24.34 2.41 -12.46
N THR A 60 25.03 1.28 -12.62
CA THR A 60 24.51 0.14 -13.35
C THR A 60 23.19 -0.23 -12.69
N GLN A 61 22.08 0.16 -13.32
CA GLN A 61 20.74 -0.18 -12.89
C GLN A 61 20.67 -1.68 -12.58
N LYS A 62 20.20 -2.03 -11.39
CA LYS A 62 20.04 -3.43 -11.00
C LYS A 62 19.08 -4.12 -11.98
N ASP A 63 19.45 -5.31 -12.43
CA ASP A 63 18.59 -6.10 -13.31
C ASP A 63 17.55 -6.87 -12.48
N TYR A 64 16.27 -6.65 -12.80
CA TYR A 64 15.11 -7.29 -12.18
C TYR A 64 14.46 -8.35 -13.08
N SER A 65 15.09 -8.71 -14.21
CA SER A 65 14.58 -9.71 -15.16
C SER A 65 14.23 -11.07 -14.52
N ASN A 66 14.89 -11.43 -13.42
CA ASN A 66 14.67 -12.69 -12.69
C ASN A 66 13.40 -12.68 -11.80
N TYR A 67 12.74 -11.54 -11.60
CA TYR A 67 11.48 -11.44 -10.87
C TYR A 67 10.33 -11.79 -11.81
N ASN A 68 9.58 -12.85 -11.55
CA ASN A 68 8.58 -13.42 -12.46
C ASN A 68 7.13 -13.09 -12.08
N THR A 69 6.92 -12.54 -10.89
CA THR A 69 5.60 -12.24 -10.33
C THR A 69 5.56 -10.85 -9.71
N PHE A 70 4.36 -10.26 -9.63
CA PHE A 70 4.18 -9.01 -8.89
C PHE A 70 4.41 -9.16 -7.39
N ALA A 71 4.17 -10.35 -6.82
CA ALA A 71 4.46 -10.62 -5.41
C ALA A 71 5.96 -10.46 -5.11
N GLU A 72 6.84 -11.01 -5.96
CA GLU A 72 8.29 -10.85 -5.81
C GLU A 72 8.70 -9.38 -5.94
N LEU A 73 8.11 -8.61 -6.87
CA LEU A 73 8.39 -7.18 -7.01
C LEU A 73 7.91 -6.37 -5.79
N ARG A 74 6.79 -6.75 -5.18
CA ARG A 74 6.26 -6.11 -3.98
C ARG A 74 7.10 -6.39 -2.74
N ASP A 75 7.81 -7.51 -2.69
CA ASP A 75 8.68 -7.86 -1.57
C ASP A 75 10.01 -7.07 -1.56
N ILE A 76 10.29 -6.27 -2.59
CA ILE A 76 11.47 -5.40 -2.64
C ILE A 76 11.38 -4.34 -1.53
N PRO A 77 12.44 -4.11 -0.73
CA PRO A 77 12.43 -3.09 0.30
C PRO A 77 12.42 -1.65 -0.20
N TYR A 78 11.88 -0.73 0.61
CA TYR A 78 11.73 0.68 0.21
C TYR A 78 13.03 1.30 -0.34
N GLU A 79 14.15 1.12 0.37
CA GLU A 79 15.44 1.72 -0.02
C GLU A 79 15.93 1.20 -1.38
N GLU A 80 15.79 -0.10 -1.61
CA GLU A 80 16.15 -0.70 -2.89
C GLU A 80 15.19 -0.24 -4.00
N ALA A 81 13.89 -0.20 -3.69
CA ALA A 81 12.87 0.21 -4.64
C ALA A 81 13.02 1.68 -5.06
N LYS A 82 13.36 2.55 -4.11
CA LYS A 82 13.65 3.97 -4.35
C LYS A 82 14.89 4.15 -5.23
N ALA A 83 15.98 3.44 -4.94
CA ALA A 83 17.21 3.51 -5.73
C ALA A 83 17.03 2.95 -7.16
N ASN A 84 16.11 2.01 -7.36
CA ASN A 84 15.93 1.29 -8.64
C ASN A 84 14.53 1.46 -9.25
N TYR A 85 13.83 2.55 -8.94
CA TYR A 85 12.42 2.77 -9.30
C TYR A 85 12.13 2.48 -10.77
N ASN A 86 12.92 3.04 -11.68
CA ASN A 86 12.72 2.88 -13.13
C ASN A 86 12.91 1.43 -13.61
N SER A 87 13.87 0.71 -13.03
CA SER A 87 14.16 -0.69 -13.41
C SER A 87 13.05 -1.62 -12.95
N ILE A 88 12.55 -1.41 -11.73
CA ILE A 88 11.42 -2.17 -11.17
C ILE A 88 10.13 -1.85 -11.93
N LYS A 89 9.88 -0.56 -12.21
CA LYS A 89 8.74 -0.10 -13.01
C LYS A 89 8.71 -0.75 -14.39
N LYS A 90 9.85 -0.73 -15.08
CA LYS A 90 9.99 -1.40 -16.39
C LYS A 90 9.67 -2.88 -16.29
N ARG A 91 10.22 -3.58 -15.28
CA ARG A 91 9.97 -5.01 -15.10
C ARG A 91 8.50 -5.31 -14.84
N ALA A 92 7.84 -4.49 -14.04
CA ALA A 92 6.41 -4.58 -13.80
C ALA A 92 5.57 -4.44 -15.08
N GLU A 93 5.91 -3.46 -15.94
CA GLU A 93 5.24 -3.26 -17.22
C GLU A 93 5.44 -4.46 -18.16
N GLU A 94 6.65 -5.05 -18.18
CA GLU A 94 6.91 -6.28 -18.94
C GLU A 94 6.05 -7.47 -18.48
N LEU A 95 5.93 -7.67 -17.15
CA LEU A 95 5.06 -8.71 -16.58
C LEU A 95 3.59 -8.47 -16.93
N HIS A 96 3.12 -7.22 -16.82
CA HIS A 96 1.74 -6.87 -17.14
C HIS A 96 1.41 -7.08 -18.62
N ASN A 97 2.31 -6.68 -19.51
CA ASN A 97 2.16 -6.90 -20.96
C ASN A 97 2.10 -8.38 -21.31
N LYS A 98 2.87 -9.22 -20.61
CA LYS A 98 2.79 -10.68 -20.74
C LYS A 98 1.43 -11.21 -20.30
N GLU A 99 0.93 -10.82 -19.12
CA GLU A 99 -0.40 -11.26 -18.66
C GLU A 99 -1.52 -10.81 -19.59
N LEU A 100 -1.44 -9.60 -20.16
CA LEU A 100 -2.38 -9.10 -21.17
C LEU A 100 -2.35 -9.96 -22.43
N ALA A 101 -1.15 -10.31 -22.92
CA ALA A 101 -1.01 -11.17 -24.09
C ALA A 101 -1.51 -12.60 -23.85
N GLU A 102 -1.36 -13.10 -22.61
CA GLU A 102 -1.79 -14.44 -22.19
C GLU A 102 -3.28 -14.49 -21.75
N GLY A 103 -3.94 -13.34 -21.62
CA GLY A 103 -5.35 -13.24 -21.20
C GLY A 103 -5.57 -13.58 -19.73
N THR A 104 -4.58 -13.38 -18.85
CA THR A 104 -4.62 -13.84 -17.45
C THR A 104 -5.04 -12.78 -16.43
N VAL A 105 -5.42 -11.57 -16.88
CA VAL A 105 -5.69 -10.38 -16.04
C VAL A 105 -7.07 -10.41 -15.34
N GLU A 106 -7.90 -11.42 -15.58
CA GLU A 106 -9.27 -11.46 -15.04
C GLU A 106 -9.35 -11.65 -13.51
N GLY A 107 -10.34 -10.99 -12.89
CA GLY A 107 -10.64 -11.11 -11.47
C GLY A 107 -9.54 -10.54 -10.57
N THR A 108 -9.24 -11.23 -9.46
CA THR A 108 -8.20 -10.81 -8.51
C THR A 108 -6.78 -10.97 -9.04
N LYS A 109 -6.58 -11.70 -10.14
CA LYS A 109 -5.25 -11.84 -10.78
C LYS A 109 -4.74 -10.51 -11.33
N GLY A 110 -5.63 -9.67 -11.88
CA GLY A 110 -5.29 -8.31 -12.31
C GLY A 110 -4.93 -7.35 -11.17
N MET A 111 -5.24 -7.70 -9.91
CA MET A 111 -4.89 -6.87 -8.75
C MET A 111 -3.40 -6.93 -8.41
N GLY A 112 -2.67 -7.97 -8.85
CA GLY A 112 -1.23 -8.08 -8.62
C GLY A 112 -0.45 -6.90 -9.18
N PHE A 113 -0.72 -6.55 -10.45
CA PHE A 113 -0.11 -5.38 -11.10
C PHE A 113 -0.51 -4.09 -10.39
N SER A 114 -1.81 -3.87 -10.15
CA SER A 114 -2.30 -2.67 -9.48
C SER A 114 -1.65 -2.49 -8.10
N ALA A 115 -1.73 -3.49 -7.22
CA ALA A 115 -1.16 -3.43 -5.88
C ALA A 115 0.34 -3.10 -5.90
N MET A 116 1.09 -3.74 -6.80
CA MET A 116 2.51 -3.46 -6.99
C MET A 116 2.74 -2.02 -7.47
N TRP A 117 1.95 -1.55 -8.43
CA TRP A 117 2.08 -0.22 -9.01
C TRP A 117 1.77 0.89 -8.00
N PHE A 118 0.68 0.75 -7.24
CA PHE A 118 0.32 1.68 -6.17
C PHE A 118 1.39 1.69 -5.08
N GLN A 119 1.86 0.52 -4.63
CA GLN A 119 2.98 0.43 -3.68
C GLN A 119 4.21 1.16 -4.22
N LEU A 120 4.62 0.91 -5.47
CA LEU A 120 5.80 1.55 -6.07
C LEU A 120 5.64 3.09 -6.17
N ASN A 121 4.47 3.58 -6.54
CA ASN A 121 4.23 5.03 -6.66
C ASN A 121 4.27 5.77 -5.32
N ASN A 122 4.08 5.08 -4.20
CA ASN A 122 4.27 5.67 -2.86
C ASN A 122 5.71 6.14 -2.60
N ILE A 123 6.69 5.76 -3.42
CA ILE A 123 8.05 6.30 -3.37
C ILE A 123 8.07 7.82 -3.60
N GLU A 124 7.19 8.32 -4.48
CA GLU A 124 7.16 9.74 -4.88
C GLU A 124 5.88 10.46 -4.42
N ARG A 125 4.92 9.75 -3.83
CA ARG A 125 3.56 10.24 -3.57
C ARG A 125 3.49 11.35 -2.52
N TYR A 126 4.18 11.20 -1.38
CA TYR A 126 4.07 12.09 -0.23
C TYR A 126 5.22 13.10 -0.11
N ALA A 127 5.64 13.68 -1.24
CA ALA A 127 6.22 15.03 -1.26
C ALA A 127 7.41 15.31 -0.33
N ASP A 128 8.59 14.76 -0.63
CA ASP A 128 9.82 14.87 0.18
C ASP A 128 9.70 14.37 1.64
N ASN A 129 8.52 13.94 2.09
CA ASN A 129 8.36 13.21 3.35
C ASN A 129 8.74 11.75 3.13
N ASP A 130 10.04 11.54 3.01
CA ASP A 130 10.66 10.23 2.80
C ASP A 130 10.20 9.22 3.84
N LYS A 131 9.98 9.69 5.08
CA LYS A 131 9.49 8.87 6.17
C LYS A 131 8.06 8.41 5.96
N LEU A 132 7.16 9.29 5.51
CA LEU A 132 5.77 8.92 5.20
C LEU A 132 5.72 8.00 3.97
N ASN A 133 6.47 8.33 2.91
CA ASN A 133 6.64 7.47 1.73
C ASN A 133 7.09 6.06 2.12
N LYS A 134 8.20 5.96 2.87
CA LYS A 134 8.72 4.70 3.40
C LYS A 134 7.69 3.97 4.22
N THR A 135 7.03 4.67 5.14
CA THR A 135 6.08 4.03 6.05
C THR A 135 4.88 3.45 5.30
N VAL A 136 4.30 4.20 4.35
CA VAL A 136 3.19 3.69 3.53
C VAL A 136 3.66 2.52 2.66
N TYR A 137 4.80 2.67 1.98
CA TYR A 137 5.37 1.59 1.16
C TYR A 137 5.58 0.30 1.96
N GLU A 138 6.21 0.40 3.14
CA GLU A 138 6.53 -0.74 4.01
C GLU A 138 5.26 -1.38 4.59
N THR A 139 4.23 -0.58 4.85
CA THR A 139 2.90 -1.07 5.26
C THR A 139 2.28 -1.90 4.16
N LEU A 140 2.27 -1.40 2.92
CA LEU A 140 1.75 -2.12 1.77
C LEU A 140 2.55 -3.38 1.44
N ARG A 141 3.88 -3.36 1.62
CA ARG A 141 4.74 -4.56 1.51
C ARG A 141 4.39 -5.64 2.54
N GLY A 142 3.99 -5.22 3.74
CA GLY A 142 3.59 -6.12 4.83
C GLY A 142 2.29 -6.88 4.54
N ILE A 143 1.42 -6.33 3.69
CA ILE A 143 0.13 -6.94 3.32
C ILE A 143 0.33 -7.87 2.13
N LYS A 144 0.32 -9.19 2.34
CA LYS A 144 0.65 -10.14 1.25
C LYS A 144 -0.44 -10.28 0.20
N ASP A 145 -1.71 -10.18 0.61
CA ASP A 145 -2.82 -10.18 -0.34
C ASP A 145 -2.82 -8.89 -1.19
N PRO A 146 -2.78 -8.97 -2.53
CA PRO A 146 -2.77 -7.79 -3.39
C PRO A 146 -4.04 -6.95 -3.31
N LEU A 147 -5.20 -7.57 -3.11
CA LEU A 147 -6.47 -6.85 -3.00
C LEU A 147 -6.51 -6.07 -1.68
N GLU A 148 -6.12 -6.69 -0.55
CA GLU A 148 -6.03 -6.00 0.74
C GLU A 148 -5.04 -4.83 0.70
N ALA A 149 -3.89 -5.00 0.03
CA ALA A 149 -2.91 -3.93 -0.11
C ALA A 149 -3.46 -2.76 -0.95
N PHE A 150 -4.13 -3.06 -2.06
CA PHE A 150 -4.80 -2.03 -2.87
C PHE A 150 -5.89 -1.28 -2.09
N VAL A 151 -6.72 -2.01 -1.33
CA VAL A 151 -7.75 -1.42 -0.47
C VAL A 151 -7.09 -0.52 0.56
N MET A 152 -6.03 -0.96 1.23
CA MET A 152 -5.34 -0.16 2.22
C MET A 152 -4.74 1.13 1.63
N ASP A 153 -4.12 1.08 0.45
CA ASP A 153 -3.61 2.28 -0.23
C ASP A 153 -4.74 3.28 -0.54
N SER A 154 -5.86 2.76 -1.05
CA SER A 154 -7.04 3.56 -1.38
C SER A 154 -7.66 4.20 -0.13
N GLU A 155 -7.77 3.45 0.97
CA GLU A 155 -8.28 3.94 2.25
C GLU A 155 -7.38 5.01 2.86
N LEU A 156 -6.05 4.83 2.78
CA LEU A 156 -5.09 5.85 3.22
C LEU A 156 -5.25 7.15 2.44
N GLU A 157 -5.29 7.05 1.11
CA GLU A 157 -5.47 8.22 0.25
C GLU A 157 -6.78 8.96 0.58
N PHE A 158 -7.89 8.23 0.62
CA PHE A 158 -9.21 8.79 0.88
C PHE A 158 -9.25 9.48 2.26
N ASN A 159 -8.77 8.82 3.29
CA ASN A 159 -8.86 9.34 4.65
C ASN A 159 -7.84 10.44 4.93
N LEU A 160 -6.66 10.45 4.28
CA LEU A 160 -5.73 11.58 4.37
C LEU A 160 -6.36 12.85 3.79
N LYS A 161 -7.05 12.74 2.63
CA LYS A 161 -7.77 13.87 2.03
C LYS A 161 -8.88 14.37 2.95
N ASN A 162 -9.72 13.47 3.47
CA ASN A 162 -10.79 13.84 4.41
C ASN A 162 -10.24 14.48 5.69
N TYR A 163 -9.19 13.90 6.29
CA TYR A 163 -8.55 14.42 7.48
C TYR A 163 -8.02 15.85 7.26
N TYR A 164 -7.28 16.07 6.18
CA TYR A 164 -6.68 17.37 5.90
C TYR A 164 -7.73 18.46 5.68
N HIS A 165 -8.82 18.15 4.94
CA HIS A 165 -9.89 19.11 4.66
C HIS A 165 -10.91 19.25 5.80
N GLY A 166 -10.74 18.51 6.91
CA GLY A 166 -11.64 18.57 8.07
C GLY A 166 -12.98 17.88 7.85
N TYR A 167 -13.07 16.95 6.90
CA TYR A 167 -14.25 16.11 6.66
C TYR A 167 -14.30 14.90 7.61
N ASP A 168 -15.47 14.27 7.67
CA ASP A 168 -15.67 13.03 8.42
C ASP A 168 -14.85 11.90 7.78
N THR A 169 -14.05 11.22 8.59
CA THR A 169 -13.27 10.06 8.17
C THR A 169 -14.15 8.82 8.28
N LYS A 170 -14.22 8.04 7.20
CA LYS A 170 -15.12 6.89 7.05
C LYS A 170 -14.52 5.92 6.04
N ALA A 171 -15.07 4.72 5.93
CA ALA A 171 -14.54 3.75 4.98
C ALA A 171 -14.86 4.23 3.56
N SER A 172 -13.96 4.00 2.61
CA SER A 172 -14.09 4.50 1.23
C SER A 172 -15.31 3.95 0.48
N PHE A 173 -15.88 2.83 0.95
CA PHE A 173 -17.10 2.23 0.42
C PHE A 173 -18.39 2.81 1.04
N GLU A 174 -18.30 3.63 2.08
CA GLU A 174 -19.47 4.30 2.65
C GLU A 174 -19.87 5.52 1.83
N ILE A 175 -21.16 5.60 1.53
CA ILE A 175 -21.74 6.76 0.85
C ILE A 175 -21.88 7.90 1.87
N ASP A 176 -21.14 8.98 1.65
CA ASP A 176 -21.37 10.23 2.35
C ASP A 176 -22.30 11.14 1.56
N GLU A 177 -23.56 11.25 1.93
CA GLU A 177 -24.52 12.12 1.22
C GLU A 177 -24.07 13.59 1.12
N LYS A 178 -23.22 14.10 2.04
CA LYS A 178 -22.74 15.49 2.01
C LYS A 178 -21.66 15.72 0.97
N THR A 179 -20.86 14.69 0.68
CA THR A 179 -19.73 14.71 -0.26
C THR A 179 -19.96 13.81 -1.47
N TYR A 180 -21.11 13.14 -1.57
CA TYR A 180 -21.47 12.27 -2.67
C TYR A 180 -21.49 13.04 -3.98
N GLY A 181 -20.69 12.59 -4.95
CA GLY A 181 -20.50 13.26 -6.23
C GLY A 181 -19.67 14.55 -6.16
N LYS A 182 -19.09 14.90 -5.02
CA LYS A 182 -18.12 16.01 -4.89
C LYS A 182 -16.71 15.44 -4.87
N GLU A 183 -15.86 15.98 -5.74
CA GLU A 183 -14.44 15.67 -5.73
C GLU A 183 -13.81 16.25 -4.46
N ILE A 184 -13.22 15.38 -3.63
CA ILE A 184 -12.39 15.82 -2.51
C ILE A 184 -11.05 16.25 -3.12
N PRO A 185 -10.62 17.52 -2.97
CA PRO A 185 -9.42 18.00 -3.63
C PRO A 185 -8.19 17.19 -3.21
N ASP A 186 -7.35 16.86 -4.20
CA ASP A 186 -6.06 16.25 -3.94
C ASP A 186 -5.19 17.13 -3.04
N LEU A 187 -4.35 16.47 -2.25
CA LEU A 187 -3.42 17.16 -1.37
C LEU A 187 -2.17 17.57 -2.14
N THR A 188 -1.83 18.85 -2.05
CA THR A 188 -0.52 19.32 -2.48
C THR A 188 0.57 18.79 -1.55
N ARG A 189 1.80 18.85 -2.05
CA ARG A 189 3.01 18.51 -1.30
C ARG A 189 3.10 19.13 0.09
N ALA A 190 2.86 20.44 0.17
CA ALA A 190 2.91 21.18 1.43
C ALA A 190 1.81 20.75 2.42
N GLN A 191 0.64 20.39 1.90
CA GLN A 191 -0.50 19.96 2.71
C GLN A 191 -0.22 18.61 3.37
N ILE A 192 0.30 17.65 2.61
CA ILE A 192 0.74 16.35 3.12
C ILE A 192 1.78 16.52 4.24
N ASN A 193 2.78 17.39 4.03
CA ASN A 193 3.84 17.62 5.01
C ASN A 193 3.37 18.32 6.29
N SER A 194 2.20 18.96 6.26
CA SER A 194 1.60 19.60 7.44
C SER A 194 0.74 18.67 8.28
N ILE A 195 0.46 17.44 7.81
CA ILE A 195 -0.38 16.48 8.51
C ILE A 195 0.35 15.97 9.77
N ASN A 196 -0.32 16.05 10.91
CA ASN A 196 0.10 15.33 12.11
C ASN A 196 -0.27 13.84 11.97
N VAL A 197 0.70 13.03 11.55
CA VAL A 197 0.51 11.60 11.29
C VAL A 197 0.08 10.83 12.55
N GLU A 198 0.52 11.23 13.76
CA GLU A 198 0.09 10.57 15.00
C GLU A 198 -1.39 10.81 15.30
N ASP A 199 -1.83 12.06 15.19
CA ASP A 199 -3.24 12.42 15.37
C ASP A 199 -4.12 11.78 14.31
N PHE A 200 -3.68 11.82 13.04
CA PHE A 200 -4.33 11.12 11.93
C PHE A 200 -4.52 9.63 12.23
N LEU A 201 -3.45 8.92 12.57
CA LEU A 201 -3.48 7.48 12.89
C LEU A 201 -4.40 7.18 14.08
N SER A 202 -4.31 7.98 15.15
CA SER A 202 -5.17 7.80 16.31
C SER A 202 -6.63 7.98 15.95
N LYS A 203 -6.97 8.98 15.12
CA LYS A 203 -8.35 9.21 14.67
C LYS A 203 -8.84 8.03 13.82
N MET A 204 -8.05 7.57 12.85
CA MET A 204 -8.44 6.46 11.97
C MET A 204 -8.68 5.17 12.76
N ILE A 205 -7.74 4.78 13.62
CA ILE A 205 -7.86 3.54 14.41
C ILE A 205 -9.10 3.59 15.31
N ASN A 206 -9.32 4.71 16.01
CA ASN A 206 -10.48 4.87 16.89
C ASN A 206 -11.80 4.81 16.12
N THR A 207 -11.89 5.52 14.99
CA THR A 207 -13.10 5.52 14.14
C THR A 207 -13.37 4.13 13.60
N PHE A 208 -12.41 3.51 12.91
CA PHE A 208 -12.64 2.23 12.24
C PHE A 208 -12.80 1.06 13.19
N THR A 209 -12.23 1.12 14.40
CA THR A 209 -12.48 0.11 15.42
C THR A 209 -13.93 0.16 15.89
N LYS A 210 -14.47 1.36 16.11
CA LYS A 210 -15.88 1.53 16.44
C LYS A 210 -16.78 1.07 15.29
N ASP A 211 -16.48 1.48 14.05
CA ASP A 211 -17.26 1.09 12.88
C ASP A 211 -17.21 -0.43 12.67
N TYR A 212 -16.06 -1.06 12.90
CA TYR A 212 -15.92 -2.51 12.91
C TYR A 212 -16.82 -3.17 13.96
N GLU A 213 -16.87 -2.66 15.19
CA GLU A 213 -17.71 -3.20 16.27
C GLU A 213 -19.21 -3.10 15.92
N GLU A 214 -19.64 -1.99 15.33
CA GLU A 214 -21.04 -1.70 14.99
C GLU A 214 -21.48 -2.31 13.64
N ALA A 215 -20.53 -2.65 12.76
CA ALA A 215 -20.81 -3.11 11.40
C ALA A 215 -21.62 -4.43 11.36
N PRO A 216 -22.55 -4.57 10.41
CA PRO A 216 -23.24 -5.83 10.16
C PRO A 216 -22.29 -6.87 9.53
N ASN A 217 -22.61 -8.15 9.72
CA ASN A 217 -21.73 -9.27 9.35
C ASN A 217 -21.23 -9.25 7.89
N TYR A 218 -22.02 -8.73 6.95
CA TYR A 218 -21.68 -8.73 5.52
C TYR A 218 -20.62 -7.70 5.12
N VAL A 219 -20.33 -6.69 5.97
CA VAL A 219 -19.21 -5.73 5.79
C VAL A 219 -18.14 -5.84 6.90
N LYS A 220 -18.30 -6.76 7.84
CA LYS A 220 -17.43 -6.90 9.03
C LYS A 220 -15.98 -7.16 8.64
N ASN A 221 -15.76 -7.99 7.62
CA ASN A 221 -14.41 -8.34 7.17
C ASN A 221 -13.70 -7.18 6.47
N GLN A 222 -14.45 -6.35 5.73
CA GLN A 222 -13.94 -5.15 5.09
C GLN A 222 -13.47 -4.16 6.16
N TYR A 223 -14.30 -3.91 7.18
CA TYR A 223 -13.90 -3.09 8.33
C TYR A 223 -12.71 -3.66 9.10
N LYS A 224 -12.64 -4.98 9.27
CA LYS A 224 -11.50 -5.64 9.91
C LYS A 224 -10.20 -5.36 9.14
N ALA A 225 -10.22 -5.49 7.82
CA ALA A 225 -9.05 -5.23 6.98
C ALA A 225 -8.57 -3.77 7.10
N ILE A 226 -9.49 -2.82 7.21
CA ILE A 226 -9.16 -1.40 7.45
C ILE A 226 -8.46 -1.22 8.81
N VAL A 227 -9.05 -1.78 9.89
CA VAL A 227 -8.48 -1.69 11.25
C VAL A 227 -7.09 -2.33 11.31
N ASP A 228 -6.94 -3.53 10.76
CA ASP A 228 -5.66 -4.25 10.72
C ASP A 228 -4.63 -3.45 9.91
N GLY A 229 -5.03 -2.89 8.78
CA GLY A 229 -4.17 -2.05 7.93
C GLY A 229 -3.66 -0.81 8.65
N TYR A 230 -4.55 -0.04 9.31
CA TYR A 230 -4.14 1.12 10.10
C TYR A 230 -3.26 0.77 11.30
N SER A 231 -3.51 -0.39 11.92
CA SER A 231 -2.67 -0.91 13.00
C SER A 231 -1.26 -1.24 12.50
N LEU A 232 -1.15 -1.88 11.33
CA LEU A 232 0.13 -2.12 10.67
C LEU A 232 0.82 -0.81 10.29
N PHE A 233 0.08 0.16 9.76
CA PHE A 233 0.63 1.47 9.42
C PHE A 233 1.21 2.19 10.64
N GLN A 234 0.50 2.16 11.77
CA GLN A 234 0.99 2.71 13.02
C GLN A 234 2.28 2.01 13.51
N GLN A 235 2.35 0.68 13.38
CA GLN A 235 3.57 -0.06 13.73
C GLN A 235 4.76 0.34 12.84
N SER A 236 4.57 0.34 11.52
CA SER A 236 5.58 0.79 10.55
C SER A 236 6.05 2.21 10.86
N TYR A 237 5.11 3.11 11.20
CA TYR A 237 5.43 4.51 11.50
C TYR A 237 6.24 4.66 12.78
N ASN A 238 5.89 3.88 13.81
CA ASN A 238 6.63 3.86 15.07
C ASN A 238 8.02 3.24 14.90
N GLN A 239 8.19 2.29 13.98
CA GLN A 239 9.49 1.73 13.63
C GLN A 239 10.36 2.74 12.88
N SER A 240 9.82 3.44 11.88
CA SER A 240 10.56 4.47 11.12
C SER A 240 10.98 5.67 11.98
N LYS A 241 10.36 5.86 13.16
CA LYS A 241 10.82 6.82 14.19
C LYS A 241 12.03 6.38 14.98
N LYS A 242 12.29 5.07 15.07
CA LYS A 242 13.41 4.51 15.83
C LYS A 242 14.66 4.33 14.97
N GLU A 243 14.53 4.39 13.64
CA GLU A 243 15.67 4.35 12.74
C GLU A 243 16.52 5.62 12.92
N PRO A 244 17.83 5.49 13.17
CA PRO A 244 18.72 6.65 13.23
C PRO A 244 18.74 7.36 11.87
N PHE A 245 18.71 8.70 11.90
CA PHE A 245 19.00 9.53 10.73
C PHE A 245 20.46 9.26 10.32
N TYR A 246 20.68 8.37 9.36
CA TYR A 246 21.94 8.38 8.63
C TYR A 246 21.82 9.45 7.54
N ALA A 247 22.43 10.60 7.84
CA ALA A 247 22.68 11.69 6.90
C ALA A 247 23.91 11.38 6.03
#